data_AF-A0A7G2M377-F1
#
_entry.id   AF-A0A7G2M377-F1
#
_cell.length_a   1.000
_cell.length_b   1.000
_cell.length_c   1.000
_cell.angle_alpha   90.00
_cell.angle_beta   90.00
_cell.angle_gamma   90.00
#
_symmetry.space_group_name_H-M   'P 1'
#
loop_
_entity.id
_entity.type
_entity.pdbx_description
1 polymer ?
#
loop_
_entity_poly.entity_id
_entity_poly.type
_entity_poly.pdbx_seq_one_letter_code
_entity_poly.pdbx_strand_id
1 'polypeptide(L)'
;MAQIIVPAEAQGAVLASSEGLSFWGGVDPATGKVIDAHHPLCGQSLAGKILLMPTSRGSCTGSGVLLELALNGHAPAALVFREAEDILTLGALIAGKMFEKPLAVLRLGAKDYDLLAKARSARITPEMLSTDAWDLPLSDRPARDLHLTAEDQAMLDGADGPAVQLAMEITCTMARGQGAARLVDVTRVHIDGCIYASPANLLFAQTMADMGSKVRVPTTMNAISVDHGNWRAQGVPPDFGLPASRLADAYVTMGARASFTCAPYQLPAPPERGEFIAWSESNAVIYANSVLGARTVKHPDFLDLCIALTTRAPLSGVYLDEHRTPRRVIDVTLPAQYDEAIWPMLGWLAGQAAPDRIPLLRGLETAAPNEDDLKALCAAFGTTSAAPMLHVAGVTPEADLPPVAEADTLRITPEDLRRVWRQFNAGPAQVDLVAFGSPHFSLAECRALDAALAGRKRDPDTAVIVTLGHDTLAAARDDGTVARLEAAGG
;
A
#
# COMPACT_ATOMS: atom_id res chain seq x y z
N MET A 1 25.16 -11.20 -4.26
CA MET A 1 25.12 -11.45 -5.71
C MET A 1 24.37 -10.29 -6.33
N ALA A 2 24.85 -9.72 -7.43
CA ALA A 2 24.16 -8.66 -8.15
C ALA A 2 23.04 -9.26 -8.99
N GLN A 3 21.81 -8.86 -8.71
CA GLN A 3 20.62 -9.42 -9.34
C GLN A 3 20.01 -8.41 -10.31
N ILE A 4 19.59 -8.90 -11.48
CA ILE A 4 18.65 -8.18 -12.34
C ILE A 4 17.26 -8.79 -12.16
N ILE A 5 16.32 -8.00 -11.64
CA ILE A 5 14.96 -8.44 -11.34
C ILE A 5 14.06 -8.25 -12.56
N VAL A 6 14.17 -7.10 -13.20
CA VAL A 6 13.49 -6.79 -14.47
C VAL A 6 14.56 -6.59 -15.54
N PRO A 7 14.75 -7.56 -16.46
CA PRO A 7 15.75 -7.47 -17.51
C PRO A 7 15.40 -6.41 -18.56
N ALA A 8 16.32 -5.47 -18.78
CA ALA A 8 16.28 -4.51 -19.87
C ALA A 8 17.68 -3.90 -20.10
N GLU A 9 17.93 -3.36 -21.29
CA GLU A 9 19.12 -2.58 -21.55
C GLU A 9 18.92 -1.13 -21.14
N ALA A 10 19.92 -0.54 -20.50
CA ALA A 10 19.89 0.86 -20.09
C ALA A 10 21.29 1.49 -20.11
N GLN A 11 21.35 2.79 -20.34
CA GLN A 11 22.56 3.58 -20.17
C GLN A 11 22.19 4.98 -19.71
N GLY A 12 22.92 5.51 -18.73
CA GLY A 12 22.64 6.84 -18.22
C GLY A 12 23.66 7.31 -17.20
N ALA A 13 23.56 8.59 -16.84
CA ALA A 13 24.28 9.13 -15.69
C ALA A 13 23.69 8.54 -14.39
N VAL A 14 24.57 8.23 -13.44
CA VAL A 14 24.16 7.75 -12.12
C VAL A 14 23.59 8.91 -11.31
N LEU A 15 22.44 8.67 -10.69
CA LEU A 15 21.79 9.58 -9.75
C LEU A 15 21.52 8.79 -8.46
N ALA A 16 22.30 9.05 -7.41
CA ALA A 16 22.20 8.30 -6.16
C ALA A 16 21.59 9.14 -5.04
N SER A 17 20.73 8.50 -4.23
CA SER A 17 20.20 9.02 -2.98
C SER A 17 20.51 8.05 -1.85
N SER A 18 20.83 8.57 -0.66
CA SER A 18 20.91 7.78 0.57
C SER A 18 19.55 7.52 1.21
N GLU A 19 18.50 8.13 0.67
CA GLU A 19 17.13 8.04 1.16
C GLU A 19 16.21 7.46 0.08
N GLY A 20 15.18 6.75 0.52
CA GLY A 20 14.12 6.31 -0.38
C GLY A 20 13.25 7.48 -0.81
N LEU A 21 12.78 7.44 -2.06
CA LEU A 21 11.88 8.42 -2.63
C LEU A 21 10.45 7.87 -2.71
N SER A 22 9.47 8.68 -2.34
CA SER A 22 8.08 8.38 -2.69
C SER A 22 7.79 8.91 -4.09
N PHE A 23 7.34 8.03 -4.98
CA PHE A 23 6.92 8.45 -6.32
C PHE A 23 5.54 9.10 -6.28
N TRP A 24 4.62 8.56 -5.47
CA TRP A 24 3.32 9.18 -5.23
C TRP A 24 3.47 10.46 -4.42
N GLY A 25 3.15 11.61 -5.03
CA GLY A 25 3.28 12.93 -4.42
C GLY A 25 4.71 13.50 -4.32
N GLY A 26 5.74 12.69 -4.56
CA GLY A 26 7.15 13.13 -4.50
C GLY A 26 7.86 13.25 -5.84
N VAL A 27 7.26 12.75 -6.93
CA VAL A 27 7.75 12.91 -8.31
C VAL A 27 6.62 13.39 -9.19
N ASP A 28 6.89 14.43 -9.99
CA ASP A 28 5.95 14.91 -11.00
C ASP A 28 6.01 14.01 -12.25
N PRO A 29 4.94 13.25 -12.56
CA PRO A 29 4.92 12.33 -13.69
C PRO A 29 4.98 13.03 -15.07
N ALA A 30 4.64 14.32 -15.13
CA ALA A 30 4.65 15.10 -16.37
C ALA A 30 6.03 15.68 -16.70
N THR A 31 6.95 15.73 -15.73
CA THR A 31 8.30 16.33 -15.94
C THR A 31 9.45 15.41 -15.50
N GLY A 32 9.15 14.35 -14.75
CA GLY A 32 10.15 13.48 -14.13
C GLY A 32 10.95 14.16 -13.03
N LYS A 33 10.52 15.34 -12.55
CA LYS A 33 11.22 16.07 -11.48
C LYS A 33 10.79 15.57 -10.11
N VAL A 34 11.76 15.49 -9.19
CA VAL A 34 11.48 15.27 -7.78
C VAL A 34 10.90 16.57 -7.18
N ILE A 35 9.69 16.49 -6.64
CA ILE A 35 8.95 17.61 -6.07
C ILE A 35 8.79 17.52 -4.54
N ASP A 36 9.21 16.41 -3.93
CA ASP A 36 9.30 16.31 -2.48
C ASP A 36 10.36 17.29 -1.95
N ALA A 37 9.89 18.38 -1.33
CA ALA A 37 10.70 19.48 -0.83
C ALA A 37 11.70 19.07 0.27
N HIS A 38 11.49 17.93 0.92
CA HIS A 38 12.36 17.43 1.98
C HIS A 38 13.36 16.39 1.49
N HIS A 39 13.20 15.86 0.27
CA HIS A 39 14.08 14.83 -0.25
C HIS A 39 15.38 15.44 -0.84
N PRO A 40 16.56 14.80 -0.65
CA PRO A 40 17.84 15.30 -1.15
C PRO A 40 17.90 15.53 -2.67
N LEU A 41 17.06 14.83 -3.44
CA LEU A 41 16.98 14.97 -4.90
C LEU A 41 15.99 16.05 -5.38
N CYS A 42 15.37 16.83 -4.48
CA CYS A 42 14.40 17.85 -4.84
C CYS A 42 14.89 18.75 -5.99
N GLY A 43 14.05 18.95 -7.00
CA GLY A 43 14.32 19.74 -8.20
C GLY A 43 15.13 19.01 -9.30
N GLN A 44 15.72 17.86 -9.00
CA GLN A 44 16.42 17.06 -10.01
C GLN A 44 15.45 16.24 -10.86
N SER A 45 15.81 16.00 -12.13
CA SER A 45 15.04 15.13 -13.02
C SER A 45 15.60 13.71 -13.00
N LEU A 46 14.69 12.73 -12.91
CA LEU A 46 14.99 11.30 -12.96
C LEU A 46 15.13 10.79 -14.40
N ALA A 47 14.61 11.53 -15.38
CA ALA A 47 14.47 11.08 -16.76
C ALA A 47 15.82 10.63 -17.37
N GLY A 48 15.87 9.38 -17.84
CA GLY A 48 17.05 8.80 -18.48
C GLY A 48 18.25 8.57 -17.55
N LYS A 49 18.09 8.69 -16.23
CA LYS A 49 19.15 8.44 -15.24
C LYS A 49 19.13 7.00 -14.74
N ILE A 50 20.27 6.52 -14.25
CA ILE A 50 20.33 5.28 -13.46
C ILE A 50 20.15 5.69 -12.01
N LEU A 51 18.92 5.52 -11.50
CA LEU A 51 18.52 5.98 -10.18
C LEU A 51 18.85 4.92 -9.12
N LEU A 52 19.70 5.28 -8.17
CA LEU A 52 20.07 4.47 -7.02
C LEU A 52 19.38 4.99 -5.76
N MET A 53 18.66 4.11 -5.07
CA MET A 53 18.05 4.38 -3.75
C MET A 53 18.13 3.12 -2.88
N PRO A 54 18.17 3.20 -1.54
CA PRO A 54 18.21 1.99 -0.72
C PRO A 54 16.97 1.12 -0.94
N THR A 55 15.80 1.75 -0.93
CA THR A 55 14.48 1.22 -1.28
C THR A 55 13.56 2.40 -1.69
N SER A 56 12.32 2.13 -2.08
CA SER A 56 11.28 3.17 -2.25
C SER A 56 10.53 3.40 -0.93
N ARG A 57 9.74 4.48 -0.83
CA ARG A 57 8.86 4.71 0.33
C ARG A 57 7.47 5.18 -0.07
N GLY A 58 6.51 5.03 0.83
CA GLY A 58 5.14 5.56 0.68
C GLY A 58 4.14 4.53 0.15
N SER A 59 3.15 5.01 -0.60
CA SER A 59 1.98 4.22 -1.02
C SER A 59 2.31 3.16 -2.07
N CYS A 60 1.53 2.07 -2.09
CA CYS A 60 1.51 1.04 -3.13
C CYS A 60 1.30 1.63 -4.54
N THR A 61 0.65 2.79 -4.61
CA THR A 61 0.37 3.59 -5.82
C THR A 61 1.61 4.13 -6.54
N GLY A 62 2.80 4.02 -5.93
CA GLY A 62 4.05 4.36 -6.61
C GLY A 62 4.28 3.59 -7.93
N SER A 63 3.75 2.37 -8.06
CA SER A 63 3.83 1.58 -9.29
C SER A 63 3.12 2.27 -10.47
N GLY A 64 1.95 2.86 -10.23
CA GLY A 64 1.18 3.62 -11.23
C GLY A 64 1.89 4.89 -11.67
N VAL A 65 2.54 5.61 -10.75
CA VAL A 65 3.32 6.80 -11.09
C VAL A 65 4.53 6.46 -11.96
N LEU A 66 5.23 5.37 -11.65
CA LEU A 66 6.35 4.92 -12.48
C LEU A 66 5.87 4.51 -13.87
N LEU A 67 4.73 3.83 -13.97
CA LEU A 67 4.13 3.50 -15.26
C LEU A 67 3.79 4.79 -16.05
N GLU A 68 3.17 5.78 -15.42
CA GLU A 68 2.87 7.07 -16.04
C GLU A 68 4.15 7.78 -16.51
N LEU A 69 5.20 7.81 -15.68
CA LEU A 69 6.51 8.34 -16.07
C LEU A 69 7.07 7.63 -17.32
N ALA A 70 6.95 6.30 -17.39
CA ALA A 70 7.44 5.51 -18.52
C ALA A 70 6.62 5.80 -19.80
N LEU A 71 5.30 5.90 -19.69
CA LEU A 71 4.41 6.26 -20.79
C LEU A 71 4.68 7.67 -21.31
N ASN A 72 4.97 8.62 -20.42
CA ASN A 72 5.29 10.01 -20.77
C ASN A 72 6.75 10.22 -21.22
N GLY A 73 7.60 9.19 -21.17
CA GLY A 73 9.02 9.30 -21.56
C GLY A 73 9.90 10.04 -20.55
N HIS A 74 9.48 10.07 -19.29
CA HIS A 74 10.17 10.74 -18.18
C HIS A 74 10.69 9.78 -17.10
N ALA A 75 10.56 8.47 -17.30
CA ALA A 75 11.10 7.47 -16.40
C ALA A 75 12.64 7.48 -16.35
N PRO A 76 13.23 7.04 -15.22
CA PRO A 76 14.66 6.71 -15.19
C PRO A 76 14.99 5.63 -16.22
N ALA A 77 16.24 5.61 -16.69
CA ALA A 77 16.73 4.55 -17.58
C ALA A 77 16.79 3.19 -16.85
N ALA A 78 17.11 3.21 -15.55
CA ALA A 78 17.10 2.04 -14.69
C ALA A 78 16.89 2.42 -13.22
N LEU A 79 16.36 1.48 -12.45
CA LEU A 79 16.28 1.54 -10.99
C LEU A 79 17.26 0.54 -10.37
N VAL A 80 17.97 0.98 -9.33
CA VAL A 80 18.91 0.12 -8.60
C VAL A 80 18.67 0.26 -7.11
N PHE A 81 18.34 -0.87 -6.48
CA PHE A 81 18.04 -0.95 -5.05
C PHE A 81 19.12 -1.71 -4.27
N ARG A 82 19.24 -1.37 -2.99
CA ARG A 82 20.05 -2.14 -2.03
C ARG A 82 19.22 -3.17 -1.29
N GLU A 83 18.00 -2.80 -0.94
CA GLU A 83 17.06 -3.58 -0.13
C GLU A 83 15.97 -4.20 -1.03
N ALA A 84 15.03 -4.91 -0.42
CA ALA A 84 13.84 -5.38 -1.13
C ALA A 84 12.94 -4.19 -1.50
N GLU A 85 12.41 -4.20 -2.72
CA GLU A 85 11.57 -3.13 -3.26
C GLU A 85 10.66 -3.74 -4.32
N ASP A 86 9.35 -3.64 -4.10
CA ASP A 86 8.35 -4.30 -4.94
C ASP A 86 7.47 -3.30 -5.72
N ILE A 87 7.33 -2.07 -5.24
CA ILE A 87 6.39 -1.09 -5.77
C ILE A 87 6.85 -0.57 -7.12
N LEU A 88 8.07 -0.04 -7.18
CA LEU A 88 8.65 0.48 -8.42
C LEU A 88 9.09 -0.67 -9.33
N THR A 89 9.54 -1.79 -8.76
CA THR A 89 9.80 -3.02 -9.53
C THR A 89 8.57 -3.45 -10.34
N LEU A 90 7.38 -3.43 -9.74
CA LEU A 90 6.15 -3.79 -10.45
C LEU A 90 5.77 -2.79 -11.54
N GLY A 91 5.88 -1.49 -11.26
CA GLY A 91 5.62 -0.45 -12.27
C GLY A 91 6.53 -0.61 -13.50
N ALA A 92 7.81 -0.93 -13.28
CA ALA A 92 8.78 -1.22 -14.33
C ALA A 92 8.39 -2.45 -15.16
N LEU A 93 7.97 -3.52 -14.47
CA LEU A 93 7.59 -4.78 -15.11
C LEU A 93 6.37 -4.60 -16.02
N ILE A 94 5.34 -3.88 -15.55
CA ILE A 94 4.14 -3.60 -16.34
C ILE A 94 4.47 -2.70 -17.53
N ALA A 95 5.27 -1.65 -17.32
CA ALA A 95 5.72 -0.76 -18.39
C ALA A 95 6.39 -1.54 -19.53
N GLY A 96 7.28 -2.48 -19.19
CA GLY A 96 7.97 -3.32 -20.18
C GLY A 96 7.07 -4.37 -20.84
N LYS A 97 6.36 -5.17 -20.03
CA LYS A 97 5.59 -6.33 -20.51
C LYS A 97 4.32 -5.97 -21.27
N MET A 98 3.71 -4.83 -20.93
CA MET A 98 2.36 -4.51 -21.37
C MET A 98 2.33 -3.29 -22.30
N PHE A 99 3.32 -2.40 -22.22
CA PHE A 99 3.35 -1.14 -22.96
C PHE A 99 4.64 -0.88 -23.75
N GLU A 100 5.51 -1.89 -23.88
CA GLU A 100 6.77 -1.81 -24.64
C GLU A 100 7.68 -0.65 -24.16
N LYS A 101 7.64 -0.34 -22.87
CA LYS A 101 8.49 0.65 -22.19
C LYS A 101 9.47 -0.09 -21.25
N PRO A 102 10.52 -0.75 -21.77
CA PRO A 102 11.43 -1.52 -20.95
C PRO A 102 12.15 -0.63 -19.93
N LEU A 103 12.24 -1.08 -18.68
CA LEU A 103 12.89 -0.37 -17.60
C LEU A 103 13.63 -1.36 -16.69
N ALA A 104 14.95 -1.27 -16.64
CA ALA A 104 15.77 -2.23 -15.92
C ALA A 104 15.65 -2.01 -14.40
N VAL A 105 15.54 -3.09 -13.65
CA VAL A 105 15.53 -3.05 -12.17
C VAL A 105 16.55 -4.01 -11.61
N LEU A 106 17.50 -3.50 -10.82
CA LEU A 106 18.59 -4.27 -10.22
C LEU A 106 18.49 -4.24 -8.69
N ARG A 107 18.98 -5.31 -8.05
CA ARG A 107 19.28 -5.36 -6.63
C ARG A 107 20.75 -5.68 -6.42
N LEU A 108 21.48 -4.79 -5.76
CA LEU A 108 22.91 -4.93 -5.52
C LEU A 108 23.21 -5.14 -4.03
N GLY A 109 24.27 -5.91 -3.75
CA GLY A 109 24.81 -5.99 -2.39
C GLY A 109 25.44 -4.64 -1.99
N ALA A 110 25.52 -4.36 -0.69
CA ALA A 110 25.96 -3.06 -0.16
C ALA A 110 27.28 -2.55 -0.79
N LYS A 111 28.28 -3.43 -0.92
CA LYS A 111 29.58 -3.07 -1.53
C LYS A 111 29.44 -2.60 -2.98
N ASP A 112 28.72 -3.35 -3.81
CA ASP A 112 28.58 -3.05 -5.24
C ASP A 112 27.68 -1.82 -5.46
N TYR A 113 26.65 -1.69 -4.62
CA TYR A 113 25.79 -0.50 -4.55
C TYR A 113 26.61 0.76 -4.25
N ASP A 114 27.45 0.73 -3.21
CA ASP A 114 28.28 1.87 -2.80
C ASP A 114 29.35 2.24 -3.84
N LEU A 115 29.83 1.26 -4.62
CA LEU A 115 30.73 1.49 -5.74
C LEU A 115 30.00 2.17 -6.92
N LEU A 116 28.81 1.68 -7.27
CA LEU A 116 28.00 2.26 -8.34
C LEU A 116 27.55 3.69 -8.01
N ALA A 117 27.20 3.96 -6.76
CA ALA A 117 26.81 5.30 -6.30
C ALA A 117 27.89 6.38 -6.50
N LYS A 118 29.15 5.98 -6.68
CA LYS A 118 30.30 6.87 -6.94
C LYS A 118 30.65 6.97 -8.43
N ALA A 119 30.07 6.14 -9.29
CA ALA A 119 30.30 6.19 -10.73
C ALA A 119 29.60 7.40 -11.36
N ARG A 120 30.10 7.87 -12.50
CA ARG A 120 29.48 8.97 -13.25
C ARG A 120 28.31 8.50 -14.10
N SER A 121 28.49 7.35 -14.73
CA SER A 121 27.52 6.70 -15.59
C SER A 121 27.67 5.19 -15.51
N ALA A 122 26.63 4.48 -15.91
CA ALA A 122 26.68 3.05 -16.09
C ALA A 122 25.92 2.63 -17.35
N ARG A 123 26.23 1.43 -17.83
CA ARG A 123 25.50 0.70 -18.85
C ARG A 123 25.08 -0.64 -18.24
N ILE A 124 23.84 -1.02 -18.49
CA ILE A 124 23.22 -2.25 -18.01
C ILE A 124 22.79 -3.04 -19.24
N THR A 125 23.16 -4.32 -19.28
CA THR A 125 22.57 -5.35 -20.12
C THR A 125 21.97 -6.43 -19.21
N PRO A 126 21.24 -7.42 -19.74
CA PRO A 126 20.73 -8.51 -18.92
C PRO A 126 21.82 -9.29 -18.14
N GLU A 127 23.05 -9.31 -18.65
CA GLU A 127 24.15 -10.10 -18.09
C GLU A 127 25.24 -9.26 -17.40
N MET A 128 25.26 -7.93 -17.58
CA MET A 128 26.38 -7.11 -17.13
C MET A 128 25.95 -5.70 -16.71
N LEU A 129 26.51 -5.24 -15.60
CA LEU A 129 26.55 -3.83 -15.21
C LEU A 129 27.98 -3.32 -15.41
N SER A 130 28.15 -2.34 -16.29
CA SER A 130 29.44 -1.76 -16.64
C SER A 130 29.50 -0.28 -16.27
N THR A 131 30.64 0.15 -15.73
CA THR A 131 30.98 1.55 -15.49
C THR A 131 32.29 1.91 -16.21
N ASP A 132 32.73 3.15 -16.11
CA ASP A 132 34.02 3.58 -16.65
C ASP A 132 35.23 2.86 -16.01
N ALA A 133 35.05 2.20 -14.85
CA ALA A 133 36.14 1.67 -14.03
C ALA A 133 36.08 0.15 -13.79
N TRP A 134 34.91 -0.48 -13.94
CA TRP A 134 34.71 -1.88 -13.61
C TRP A 134 33.45 -2.44 -14.27
N ASP A 135 33.43 -3.77 -14.39
CA ASP A 135 32.31 -4.59 -14.84
C ASP A 135 31.85 -5.52 -13.73
N LEU A 136 30.54 -5.72 -13.61
CA LEU A 136 29.91 -6.59 -12.63
C LEU A 136 28.90 -7.51 -13.33
N PRO A 137 29.15 -8.83 -13.36
CA PRO A 137 28.19 -9.78 -13.90
C PRO A 137 26.86 -9.74 -13.13
N LEU A 138 25.77 -9.72 -13.88
CA LEU A 138 24.41 -9.78 -13.36
C LEU A 138 23.87 -11.19 -13.50
N SER A 139 22.97 -11.55 -12.59
CA SER A 139 22.22 -12.81 -12.63
C SER A 139 20.73 -12.51 -12.55
N ASP A 140 19.96 -13.08 -13.46
CA ASP A 140 18.50 -13.14 -13.38
C ASP A 140 18.02 -14.25 -12.43
N ARG A 141 18.92 -15.18 -12.06
CA ARG A 141 18.60 -16.29 -11.17
C ARG A 141 18.29 -15.78 -9.76
N PRO A 142 17.12 -16.13 -9.21
CA PRO A 142 16.79 -15.84 -7.82
C PRO A 142 17.71 -16.61 -6.86
N ALA A 143 17.77 -16.15 -5.61
CA ALA A 143 18.51 -16.85 -4.56
C ALA A 143 17.92 -18.24 -4.23
N ARG A 144 16.64 -18.46 -4.57
CA ARG A 144 15.93 -19.74 -4.42
C ARG A 144 15.08 -19.99 -5.67
N ASP A 145 15.06 -21.23 -6.14
CA ASP A 145 14.21 -21.62 -7.26
C ASP A 145 12.72 -21.51 -6.86
N LEU A 146 11.91 -20.96 -7.78
CA LEU A 146 10.47 -20.88 -7.62
C LEU A 146 9.84 -22.17 -8.14
N HIS A 147 9.27 -22.96 -7.24
CA HIS A 147 8.55 -24.19 -7.57
C HIS A 147 7.10 -23.86 -7.92
N LEU A 148 6.72 -24.16 -9.17
CA LEU A 148 5.38 -24.00 -9.71
C LEU A 148 4.64 -25.35 -9.69
N THR A 149 3.35 -25.33 -9.37
CA THR A 149 2.47 -26.49 -9.59
C THR A 149 2.23 -26.71 -11.10
N ALA A 150 1.61 -27.83 -11.46
CA ALA A 150 1.20 -28.05 -12.86
C ALA A 150 0.17 -27.00 -13.34
N GLU A 151 -0.69 -26.52 -12.44
CA GLU A 151 -1.68 -25.47 -12.73
C GLU A 151 -1.00 -24.10 -12.89
N ASP A 152 -0.06 -23.77 -12.01
CA ASP A 152 0.77 -22.56 -12.13
C ASP A 152 1.50 -22.52 -13.49
N GLN A 153 2.09 -23.66 -13.88
CA GLN A 153 2.79 -23.77 -15.16
C GLN A 153 1.82 -23.67 -16.35
N ALA A 154 0.64 -24.28 -16.28
CA ALA A 154 -0.36 -24.19 -17.34
C ALA A 154 -0.85 -22.74 -17.56
N MET A 155 -1.06 -21.98 -16.48
CA MET A 155 -1.36 -20.54 -16.56
C MET A 155 -0.22 -19.76 -17.23
N LEU A 156 1.03 -20.04 -16.85
CA LEU A 156 2.22 -19.41 -17.44
C LEU A 156 2.42 -19.77 -18.92
N ASP A 157 2.01 -20.97 -19.33
CA ASP A 157 2.05 -21.44 -20.72
C ASP A 157 0.86 -20.92 -21.54
N GLY A 158 -0.07 -20.18 -20.92
CA GLY A 158 -1.19 -19.51 -21.58
C GLY A 158 -2.45 -20.34 -21.75
N ALA A 159 -2.61 -21.43 -21.00
CA ALA A 159 -3.80 -22.29 -21.06
C ALA A 159 -5.12 -21.54 -20.80
N ASP A 160 -5.04 -20.45 -20.03
CA ASP A 160 -6.19 -19.65 -19.59
C ASP A 160 -6.29 -18.28 -20.28
N GLY A 161 -5.56 -18.10 -21.38
CA GLY A 161 -5.58 -16.88 -22.18
C GLY A 161 -4.55 -15.81 -21.76
N PRO A 162 -4.39 -14.77 -22.59
CA PRO A 162 -3.25 -13.85 -22.52
C PRO A 162 -3.22 -13.01 -21.24
N ALA A 163 -4.37 -12.63 -20.70
CA ALA A 163 -4.42 -11.86 -19.47
C ALA A 163 -3.91 -12.64 -18.25
N VAL A 164 -4.32 -13.91 -18.13
CA VAL A 164 -3.90 -14.79 -17.01
C VAL A 164 -2.43 -15.15 -17.18
N GLN A 165 -1.98 -15.39 -18.42
CA GLN A 165 -0.57 -15.59 -18.72
C GLN A 165 0.29 -14.40 -18.25
N LEU A 166 -0.07 -13.18 -18.66
CA LEU A 166 0.64 -11.96 -18.25
C LEU A 166 0.61 -11.80 -16.72
N ALA A 167 -0.54 -11.98 -16.09
CA ALA A 167 -0.68 -11.93 -14.63
C ALA A 167 0.22 -12.95 -13.93
N MET A 168 0.34 -14.15 -14.48
CA MET A 168 1.18 -15.23 -13.94
C MET A 168 2.67 -14.93 -14.14
N GLU A 169 3.06 -14.39 -15.29
CA GLU A 169 4.44 -13.92 -15.54
C GLU A 169 4.86 -12.83 -14.55
N ILE A 170 3.98 -11.85 -14.32
CA ILE A 170 4.16 -10.79 -13.34
C ILE A 170 4.31 -11.39 -11.93
N THR A 171 3.38 -12.25 -11.54
CA THR A 171 3.37 -12.93 -10.23
C THR A 171 4.67 -13.72 -10.00
N CYS A 172 5.14 -14.47 -11.00
CA CYS A 172 6.39 -15.24 -10.91
C CYS A 172 7.62 -14.34 -10.77
N THR A 173 7.66 -13.23 -11.51
CA THR A 173 8.77 -12.27 -11.46
C THR A 173 8.83 -11.61 -10.08
N MET A 174 7.69 -11.17 -9.55
CA MET A 174 7.58 -10.61 -8.20
C MET A 174 7.96 -11.64 -7.14
N ALA A 175 7.50 -12.89 -7.26
CA ALA A 175 7.85 -13.97 -6.35
C ALA A 175 9.37 -14.22 -6.28
N ARG A 176 10.05 -14.24 -7.43
CA ARG A 176 11.51 -14.35 -7.50
C ARG A 176 12.22 -13.14 -6.87
N GLY A 177 11.73 -11.93 -7.13
CA GLY A 177 12.23 -10.69 -6.53
C GLY A 177 12.08 -10.64 -5.01
N GLN A 178 11.00 -11.24 -4.49
CA GLN A 178 10.73 -11.38 -3.06
C GLN A 178 11.44 -12.58 -2.42
N GLY A 179 12.11 -13.43 -3.22
CA GLY A 179 12.79 -14.63 -2.75
C GLY A 179 11.85 -15.77 -2.33
N ALA A 180 10.60 -15.75 -2.79
CA ALA A 180 9.62 -16.81 -2.53
C ALA A 180 10.01 -18.09 -3.28
N ALA A 181 9.96 -19.23 -2.60
CA ALA A 181 10.25 -20.54 -3.18
C ALA A 181 9.02 -21.23 -3.78
N ARG A 182 7.82 -20.73 -3.47
CA ARG A 182 6.54 -21.24 -3.99
C ARG A 182 5.48 -20.14 -3.98
N LEU A 183 4.40 -20.36 -4.71
CA LEU A 183 3.18 -19.57 -4.61
C LEU A 183 2.19 -20.24 -3.65
N VAL A 184 1.22 -19.47 -3.17
CA VAL A 184 0.12 -19.94 -2.32
C VAL A 184 -1.22 -19.50 -2.89
N ASP A 185 -2.23 -20.34 -2.66
CA ASP A 185 -3.62 -20.00 -2.95
C ASP A 185 -4.09 -18.91 -2.00
N VAL A 186 -4.82 -17.94 -2.54
CA VAL A 186 -5.59 -16.99 -1.75
C VAL A 186 -7.08 -17.23 -1.94
N THR A 187 -7.86 -17.03 -0.89
CA THR A 187 -9.30 -17.27 -0.90
C THR A 187 -10.10 -16.05 -1.37
N ARG A 188 -9.52 -14.85 -1.27
CA ARG A 188 -10.18 -13.58 -1.60
C ARG A 188 -9.18 -12.45 -1.82
N VAL A 189 -9.62 -11.43 -2.56
CA VAL A 189 -8.82 -10.25 -2.91
C VAL A 189 -9.55 -8.95 -2.55
N HIS A 190 -8.79 -7.94 -2.14
CA HIS A 190 -9.24 -6.56 -2.05
C HIS A 190 -8.28 -5.66 -2.84
N ILE A 191 -8.76 -5.17 -3.98
CA ILE A 191 -7.97 -4.38 -4.94
C ILE A 191 -7.79 -2.95 -4.41
N ASP A 192 -6.54 -2.53 -4.26
CA ASP A 192 -6.12 -1.16 -3.93
C ASP A 192 -5.88 -0.32 -5.19
N GLY A 193 -5.38 -0.96 -6.27
CA GLY A 193 -5.05 -0.30 -7.54
C GLY A 193 -6.22 0.34 -8.32
N CYS A 194 -7.42 0.42 -7.74
CA CYS A 194 -8.58 1.11 -8.30
C CYS A 194 -8.62 2.62 -7.99
N ILE A 195 -7.61 3.18 -7.32
CA ILE A 195 -7.44 4.63 -7.18
C ILE A 195 -6.99 5.27 -8.50
N TYR A 196 -7.65 6.36 -8.91
CA TYR A 196 -7.26 7.13 -10.08
C TYR A 196 -6.15 8.11 -9.72
N ALA A 197 -4.94 7.56 -9.66
CA ALA A 197 -3.71 8.28 -9.40
C ALA A 197 -3.14 8.96 -10.66
N SER A 198 -3.31 8.31 -11.80
CA SER A 198 -2.82 8.78 -13.10
C SER A 198 -3.60 8.14 -14.24
N PRO A 199 -3.55 8.71 -15.47
CA PRO A 199 -4.06 8.06 -16.67
C PRO A 199 -3.56 6.62 -16.86
N ALA A 200 -2.31 6.32 -16.47
CA ALA A 200 -1.74 5.00 -16.50
C ALA A 200 -2.55 3.93 -15.74
N ASN A 201 -3.12 4.27 -14.58
CA ASN A 201 -3.97 3.33 -13.81
C ASN A 201 -5.20 2.89 -14.62
N LEU A 202 -5.86 3.85 -15.26
CA LEU A 202 -6.99 3.58 -16.15
C LEU A 202 -6.56 2.76 -17.37
N LEU A 203 -5.44 3.14 -18.02
CA LEU A 203 -4.94 2.43 -19.18
C LEU A 203 -4.63 0.96 -18.86
N PHE A 204 -3.97 0.69 -17.73
CA PHE A 204 -3.71 -0.67 -17.25
C PHE A 204 -5.01 -1.45 -17.06
N ALA A 205 -5.95 -0.94 -16.27
CA ALA A 205 -7.19 -1.65 -15.97
C ALA A 205 -8.04 -1.90 -17.22
N GLN A 206 -8.13 -0.92 -18.13
CA GLN A 206 -8.88 -1.04 -19.38
C GLN A 206 -8.23 -2.09 -20.31
N THR A 207 -6.90 -2.09 -20.44
CA THR A 207 -6.19 -3.06 -21.26
C THR A 207 -6.35 -4.49 -20.71
N MET A 208 -6.32 -4.67 -19.38
CA MET A 208 -6.62 -5.96 -18.75
C MET A 208 -8.06 -6.40 -19.04
N ALA A 209 -9.03 -5.49 -18.94
CA ALA A 209 -10.43 -5.80 -19.25
C ALA A 209 -10.63 -6.15 -20.74
N ASP A 210 -9.95 -5.44 -21.65
CA ASP A 210 -10.02 -5.66 -23.11
C ASP A 210 -9.42 -7.01 -23.52
N MET A 211 -8.48 -7.55 -22.74
CA MET A 211 -7.99 -8.93 -22.88
C MET A 211 -8.99 -10.00 -22.39
N GLY A 212 -10.18 -9.60 -21.92
CA GLY A 212 -11.23 -10.51 -21.45
C GLY A 212 -11.02 -11.04 -20.03
N SER A 213 -10.20 -10.36 -19.22
CA SER A 213 -9.87 -10.77 -17.85
C SER A 213 -11.12 -11.00 -16.98
N LYS A 214 -11.08 -12.03 -16.14
CA LYS A 214 -12.09 -12.31 -15.12
C LYS A 214 -11.44 -12.75 -13.82
N VAL A 215 -11.81 -12.10 -12.71
CA VAL A 215 -11.37 -12.49 -11.37
C VAL A 215 -11.92 -13.88 -11.01
N ARG A 216 -11.13 -14.68 -10.28
CA ARG A 216 -11.42 -16.09 -9.99
C ARG A 216 -11.84 -16.37 -8.55
N VAL A 217 -11.63 -15.39 -7.67
CA VAL A 217 -12.02 -15.44 -6.25
C VAL A 217 -12.86 -14.23 -5.89
N PRO A 218 -13.65 -14.26 -4.79
CA PRO A 218 -14.33 -13.08 -4.28
C PRO A 218 -13.37 -11.89 -4.19
N THR A 219 -13.65 -10.87 -5.00
CA THR A 219 -12.79 -9.71 -5.17
C THR A 219 -13.58 -8.45 -4.88
N THR A 220 -13.07 -7.64 -3.95
CA THR A 220 -13.64 -6.36 -3.54
C THR A 220 -12.71 -5.22 -3.93
N MET A 221 -13.17 -3.98 -3.80
CA MET A 221 -12.46 -2.80 -4.28
C MET A 221 -12.34 -1.77 -3.18
N ASN A 222 -11.15 -1.19 -3.07
CA ASN A 222 -10.86 -0.10 -2.16
C ASN A 222 -11.70 1.15 -2.51
N ALA A 223 -11.73 2.12 -1.59
CA ALA A 223 -12.18 3.47 -1.87
C ALA A 223 -11.48 4.01 -3.12
N ILE A 224 -12.27 4.62 -3.99
CA ILE A 224 -11.83 5.17 -5.26
C ILE A 224 -11.77 6.70 -5.17
N SER A 225 -11.16 7.36 -6.17
CA SER A 225 -10.90 8.80 -6.13
C SER A 225 -12.14 9.69 -6.18
N VAL A 226 -13.32 9.12 -6.43
CA VAL A 226 -14.60 9.85 -6.53
C VAL A 226 -15.74 8.99 -5.98
N ASP A 227 -16.78 9.62 -5.44
CA ASP A 227 -18.04 8.92 -5.22
C ASP A 227 -18.62 8.52 -6.59
N HIS A 228 -18.50 7.25 -6.97
CA HIS A 228 -18.91 6.74 -8.29
C HIS A 228 -20.32 7.19 -8.68
N GLY A 229 -21.25 7.18 -7.71
CA GLY A 229 -22.64 7.55 -7.92
C GLY A 229 -22.90 9.06 -7.89
N ASN A 230 -22.13 9.83 -7.12
CA ASN A 230 -22.49 11.22 -6.79
C ASN A 230 -21.46 12.30 -7.14
N TRP A 231 -20.30 11.97 -7.69
CA TRP A 231 -19.20 12.94 -7.90
C TRP A 231 -19.61 14.19 -8.70
N ARG A 232 -20.54 14.04 -9.65
CA ARG A 232 -21.08 15.17 -10.42
C ARG A 232 -21.84 16.16 -9.54
N ALA A 233 -22.66 15.65 -8.62
CA ALA A 233 -23.41 16.47 -7.67
C ALA A 233 -22.49 17.11 -6.63
N GLN A 234 -21.37 16.47 -6.31
CA GLN A 234 -20.30 17.02 -5.45
C GLN A 234 -19.45 18.08 -6.15
N GLY A 235 -19.68 18.35 -7.44
CA GLY A 235 -18.94 19.37 -8.20
C GLY A 235 -17.54 18.94 -8.63
N VAL A 236 -17.23 17.63 -8.60
CA VAL A 236 -15.94 17.13 -9.09
C VAL A 236 -15.83 17.41 -10.60
N PRO A 237 -14.73 18.02 -11.08
CA PRO A 237 -14.53 18.30 -12.50
C PRO A 237 -14.62 17.05 -13.40
N PRO A 238 -15.27 17.10 -14.58
CA PRO A 238 -15.41 15.94 -15.45
C PRO A 238 -14.10 15.33 -15.98
N ASP A 239 -13.06 16.13 -16.15
CA ASP A 239 -11.73 15.70 -16.57
C ASP A 239 -11.04 14.79 -15.53
N PHE A 240 -11.41 14.89 -14.25
CA PHE A 240 -10.99 13.98 -13.20
C PHE A 240 -12.03 12.88 -12.91
N GLY A 241 -13.32 13.25 -12.80
CA GLY A 241 -14.37 12.32 -12.37
C GLY A 241 -14.72 11.24 -13.40
N LEU A 242 -14.68 11.55 -14.70
CA LEU A 242 -14.94 10.56 -15.75
C LEU A 242 -13.90 9.46 -15.79
N PRO A 243 -12.58 9.73 -15.88
CA PRO A 243 -11.59 8.67 -15.92
C PRO A 243 -11.53 7.89 -14.60
N ALA A 244 -11.74 8.52 -13.44
CA ALA A 244 -11.82 7.82 -12.15
C ALA A 244 -12.99 6.83 -12.09
N SER A 245 -14.17 7.22 -12.55
CA SER A 245 -15.34 6.33 -12.66
C SER A 245 -15.06 5.16 -13.63
N ARG A 246 -14.47 5.45 -14.79
CA ARG A 246 -14.14 4.42 -15.78
C ARG A 246 -13.12 3.41 -15.28
N LEU A 247 -12.17 3.84 -14.44
CA LEU A 247 -11.21 2.94 -13.81
C LEU A 247 -11.95 1.92 -12.93
N ALA A 248 -12.88 2.39 -12.11
CA ALA A 248 -13.71 1.50 -11.30
C ALA A 248 -14.55 0.54 -12.18
N ASP A 249 -15.16 1.05 -13.25
CA ASP A 249 -15.97 0.26 -14.19
C ASP A 249 -15.17 -0.85 -14.88
N ALA A 250 -13.89 -0.63 -15.18
CA ALA A 250 -13.01 -1.64 -15.78
C ALA A 250 -12.83 -2.84 -14.82
N TYR A 251 -12.60 -2.59 -13.53
CA TYR A 251 -12.51 -3.66 -12.52
C TYR A 251 -13.84 -4.39 -12.31
N VAL A 252 -14.96 -3.65 -12.29
CA VAL A 252 -16.30 -4.26 -12.22
C VAL A 252 -16.57 -5.13 -13.44
N THR A 253 -16.16 -4.69 -14.63
CA THR A 253 -16.27 -5.49 -15.87
C THR A 253 -15.48 -6.79 -15.77
N MET A 254 -14.35 -6.81 -15.06
CA MET A 254 -13.57 -8.02 -14.75
C MET A 254 -14.18 -8.89 -13.65
N GLY A 255 -15.28 -8.47 -13.01
CA GLY A 255 -16.01 -9.24 -12.00
C GLY A 255 -15.74 -8.85 -10.55
N ALA A 256 -14.99 -7.76 -10.30
CA ALA A 256 -14.83 -7.23 -8.95
C ALA A 256 -16.13 -6.61 -8.42
N ARG A 257 -16.38 -6.75 -7.11
CA ARG A 257 -17.51 -6.13 -6.43
C ARG A 257 -17.21 -4.66 -6.12
N ALA A 258 -18.05 -3.76 -6.63
CA ALA A 258 -18.07 -2.32 -6.38
C ALA A 258 -18.40 -1.95 -4.91
N SER A 259 -17.50 -2.32 -4.01
CA SER A 259 -17.62 -2.14 -2.56
C SER A 259 -17.06 -0.80 -2.10
N PHE A 260 -16.10 -0.26 -2.85
CA PHE A 260 -15.52 1.08 -2.71
C PHE A 260 -15.23 1.49 -1.27
N THR A 261 -14.48 0.66 -0.54
CA THR A 261 -14.15 0.96 0.86
C THR A 261 -12.72 0.59 1.23
N CYS A 262 -12.03 1.50 1.93
CA CYS A 262 -10.72 1.24 2.53
C CYS A 262 -10.78 0.46 3.85
N ALA A 263 -11.99 0.16 4.32
CA ALA A 263 -12.25 -0.65 5.50
C ALA A 263 -12.94 -1.97 5.13
N PRO A 264 -12.32 -2.86 4.32
CA PRO A 264 -12.95 -4.10 3.87
C PRO A 264 -13.29 -5.08 5.01
N TYR A 265 -12.66 -4.94 6.17
CA TYR A 265 -12.99 -5.68 7.39
C TYR A 265 -14.37 -5.31 7.98
N GLN A 266 -14.98 -4.20 7.55
CA GLN A 266 -16.36 -3.85 7.89
C GLN A 266 -17.40 -4.47 6.93
N LEU A 267 -16.95 -5.07 5.82
CA LEU A 267 -17.84 -5.76 4.89
C LEU A 267 -18.36 -7.07 5.51
N PRO A 268 -19.50 -7.61 5.04
CA PRO A 268 -19.99 -8.89 5.50
C PRO A 268 -18.96 -10.02 5.31
N ALA A 269 -18.85 -10.89 6.31
CA ALA A 269 -17.92 -12.02 6.34
C ALA A 269 -16.44 -11.63 6.20
N PRO A 270 -15.86 -10.90 7.18
CA PRO A 270 -14.43 -10.61 7.21
C PRO A 270 -13.59 -11.90 7.20
N PRO A 271 -12.30 -11.83 6.79
CA PRO A 271 -11.39 -12.97 6.81
C PRO A 271 -11.29 -13.65 8.17
N GLU A 272 -11.08 -14.96 8.16
CA GLU A 272 -10.87 -15.76 9.37
C GLU A 272 -9.39 -15.83 9.77
N ARG A 273 -9.13 -16.20 11.03
CA ARG A 273 -7.77 -16.39 11.53
C ARG A 273 -7.05 -17.47 10.72
N GLY A 274 -5.85 -17.13 10.26
CA GLY A 274 -4.99 -18.02 9.46
C GLY A 274 -5.37 -18.09 7.98
N GLU A 275 -6.43 -17.42 7.54
CA GLU A 275 -6.85 -17.39 6.14
C GLU A 275 -5.81 -16.65 5.28
N PHE A 276 -5.43 -17.24 4.15
CA PHE A 276 -4.51 -16.63 3.19
C PHE A 276 -5.34 -15.77 2.22
N ILE A 277 -5.16 -14.45 2.30
CA ILE A 277 -5.89 -13.47 1.48
C ILE A 277 -4.91 -12.56 0.74
N ALA A 278 -5.38 -11.78 -0.22
CA ALA A 278 -4.60 -10.73 -0.87
C ALA A 278 -5.34 -9.39 -0.76
N TRP A 279 -5.07 -8.67 0.34
CA TRP A 279 -5.48 -7.28 0.51
C TRP A 279 -4.24 -6.41 0.36
N SER A 280 -4.36 -5.28 -0.31
CA SER A 280 -3.20 -4.42 -0.63
C SER A 280 -3.21 -3.07 0.08
N GLU A 281 -4.41 -2.59 0.45
CA GLU A 281 -4.57 -1.33 1.16
C GLU A 281 -3.89 -1.43 2.55
N SER A 282 -3.14 -0.38 2.92
CA SER A 282 -2.24 -0.41 4.09
C SER A 282 -2.95 -0.65 5.42
N ASN A 283 -4.04 0.07 5.72
CA ASN A 283 -4.75 -0.07 6.99
C ASN A 283 -5.44 -1.44 7.10
N ALA A 284 -5.99 -1.95 6.00
CA ALA A 284 -6.65 -3.22 5.84
C ALA A 284 -5.67 -4.38 5.96
N VAL A 285 -4.47 -4.27 5.39
CA VAL A 285 -3.38 -5.24 5.58
C VAL A 285 -3.01 -5.34 7.05
N ILE A 286 -2.79 -4.19 7.71
CA ILE A 286 -2.41 -4.16 9.13
C ILE A 286 -3.53 -4.73 9.99
N TYR A 287 -4.78 -4.35 9.74
CA TYR A 287 -5.93 -4.84 10.48
C TYR A 287 -6.16 -6.35 10.26
N ALA A 288 -6.07 -6.83 9.01
CA ALA A 288 -6.23 -8.24 8.69
C ALA A 288 -5.17 -9.10 9.38
N ASN A 289 -3.91 -8.67 9.37
CA ASN A 289 -2.85 -9.41 10.03
C ASN A 289 -2.91 -9.31 11.56
N SER A 290 -3.12 -8.11 12.09
CA SER A 290 -3.01 -7.81 13.52
C SER A 290 -4.28 -8.20 14.29
N VAL A 291 -5.45 -7.84 13.78
CA VAL A 291 -6.73 -7.97 14.50
C VAL A 291 -7.44 -9.26 14.13
N LEU A 292 -7.55 -9.56 12.84
CA LEU A 292 -8.22 -10.78 12.36
C LEU A 292 -7.33 -12.02 12.43
N GLY A 293 -6.00 -11.84 12.43
CA GLY A 293 -5.04 -12.93 12.33
C GLY A 293 -5.04 -13.63 10.97
N ALA A 294 -5.60 -13.00 9.94
CA ALA A 294 -5.46 -13.44 8.55
C ALA A 294 -4.03 -13.16 8.06
N ARG A 295 -3.70 -13.65 6.86
CA ARG A 295 -2.35 -13.59 6.31
C ARG A 295 -2.36 -12.89 4.97
N THR A 296 -1.69 -11.75 4.91
CA THR A 296 -1.53 -11.00 3.68
C THR A 296 -0.32 -10.08 3.74
N VAL A 297 0.34 -9.90 2.60
CA VAL A 297 1.42 -8.91 2.46
C VAL A 297 0.82 -7.65 1.86
N LYS A 298 1.41 -6.49 2.16
CA LYS A 298 1.09 -5.24 1.48
C LYS A 298 1.57 -5.32 0.03
N HIS A 299 0.73 -5.86 -0.85
CA HIS A 299 1.07 -6.02 -2.27
C HIS A 299 1.01 -4.66 -2.97
N PRO A 300 1.94 -4.34 -3.87
CA PRO A 300 1.90 -3.12 -4.67
C PRO A 300 0.69 -3.09 -5.63
N ASP A 301 0.22 -1.89 -5.97
CA ASP A 301 -0.92 -1.70 -6.90
C ASP A 301 -0.61 -2.39 -8.22
N PHE A 302 -1.62 -3.04 -8.80
CA PHE A 302 -1.62 -3.92 -9.98
C PHE A 302 -1.34 -5.40 -9.69
N LEU A 303 -0.53 -5.73 -8.67
CA LEU A 303 -0.29 -7.14 -8.32
C LEU A 303 -1.53 -7.78 -7.69
N ASP A 304 -2.34 -6.99 -6.99
CA ASP A 304 -3.65 -7.39 -6.49
C ASP A 304 -4.57 -7.94 -7.59
N LEU A 305 -4.65 -7.28 -8.73
CA LEU A 305 -5.39 -7.77 -9.88
C LEU A 305 -4.76 -9.04 -10.43
N CYS A 306 -3.43 -9.08 -10.58
CA CYS A 306 -2.76 -10.30 -11.03
C CYS A 306 -3.09 -11.50 -10.14
N ILE A 307 -3.07 -11.31 -8.82
CA ILE A 307 -3.46 -12.34 -7.84
C ILE A 307 -4.96 -12.68 -7.98
N ALA A 308 -5.85 -11.71 -8.23
CA ALA A 308 -7.27 -11.98 -8.44
C ALA A 308 -7.55 -12.82 -9.70
N LEU A 309 -6.71 -12.68 -10.73
CA LEU A 309 -6.82 -13.40 -12.00
C LEU A 309 -6.17 -14.79 -11.94
N THR A 310 -5.12 -14.98 -11.14
CA THR A 310 -4.39 -16.26 -11.02
C THR A 310 -4.82 -17.08 -9.83
N THR A 311 -5.37 -16.45 -8.78
CA THR A 311 -5.57 -16.96 -7.40
C THR A 311 -4.28 -17.25 -6.63
N ARG A 312 -3.12 -16.79 -7.14
CA ARG A 312 -1.80 -17.17 -6.62
C ARG A 312 -1.04 -15.95 -6.15
N ALA A 313 -0.57 -15.99 -4.90
CA ALA A 313 0.30 -14.96 -4.33
C ALA A 313 1.70 -15.53 -4.04
N PRO A 314 2.77 -14.71 -4.11
CA PRO A 314 4.08 -15.12 -3.62
C PRO A 314 4.04 -15.49 -2.14
N LEU A 315 4.58 -16.66 -1.77
CA LEU A 315 4.73 -17.01 -0.36
C LEU A 315 5.93 -16.28 0.25
N SER A 316 5.70 -15.08 0.75
CA SER A 316 6.72 -14.20 1.30
C SER A 316 6.20 -13.46 2.55
N GLY A 317 7.12 -12.79 3.26
CA GLY A 317 6.76 -11.93 4.39
C GLY A 317 5.85 -12.63 5.41
N VAL A 318 4.83 -11.90 5.87
CA VAL A 318 3.90 -12.33 6.96
C VAL A 318 2.87 -13.38 6.56
N TYR A 319 2.94 -13.95 5.35
CA TYR A 319 2.33 -15.25 5.11
C TYR A 319 3.02 -16.36 5.94
N LEU A 320 4.31 -16.19 6.26
CA LEU A 320 5.13 -17.14 7.03
C LEU A 320 5.15 -16.77 8.51
N ASP A 321 5.00 -17.77 9.39
CA ASP A 321 4.98 -17.58 10.86
C ASP A 321 6.25 -16.91 11.40
N GLU A 322 7.41 -17.32 10.90
CA GLU A 322 8.73 -16.79 11.29
C GLU A 322 8.89 -15.28 11.02
N HIS A 323 8.09 -14.72 10.12
CA HIS A 323 8.11 -13.30 9.79
C HIS A 323 7.06 -12.49 10.55
N ARG A 324 6.23 -13.13 11.38
CA ARG A 324 5.20 -12.47 12.21
C ARG A 324 5.68 -12.21 13.64
N THR A 325 6.83 -12.78 14.03
CA THR A 325 7.43 -12.61 15.35
C THR A 325 7.79 -11.14 15.63
N PRO A 326 7.43 -10.58 16.81
CA PRO A 326 7.83 -9.22 17.18
C PRO A 326 9.35 -9.06 17.18
N ARG A 327 9.84 -7.97 16.56
CA ARG A 327 11.26 -7.59 16.55
C ARG A 327 11.56 -6.34 17.37
N ARG A 328 10.54 -5.76 17.98
CA ARG A 328 10.64 -4.65 18.92
C ARG A 328 9.53 -4.77 19.94
N VAL A 329 9.82 -4.34 21.15
CA VAL A 329 8.85 -4.17 22.22
C VAL A 329 8.64 -2.68 22.44
N ILE A 330 7.39 -2.26 22.61
CA ILE A 330 7.05 -0.90 22.98
C ILE A 330 6.18 -0.96 24.25
N ASP A 331 6.76 -0.57 25.37
CA ASP A 331 6.03 -0.45 26.63
C ASP A 331 5.27 0.89 26.63
N VAL A 332 3.95 0.83 26.64
CA VAL A 332 3.06 2.00 26.64
C VAL A 332 2.60 2.29 28.05
N THR A 333 2.67 3.56 28.46
CA THR A 333 2.05 4.05 29.69
C THR A 333 0.91 4.99 29.32
N LEU A 334 -0.32 4.53 29.51
CA LEU A 334 -1.51 5.34 29.28
C LEU A 334 -1.67 6.44 30.36
N PRO A 335 -2.23 7.61 30.02
CA PRO A 335 -2.65 8.58 31.02
C PRO A 335 -3.81 8.02 31.86
N ALA A 336 -4.04 8.59 33.05
CA ALA A 336 -5.10 8.13 33.94
C ALA A 336 -6.52 8.32 33.38
N GLN A 337 -6.69 9.28 32.46
CA GLN A 337 -7.93 9.57 31.75
C GLN A 337 -7.60 9.84 30.28
N TYR A 338 -8.37 9.27 29.37
CA TYR A 338 -8.28 9.44 27.93
C TYR A 338 -9.62 9.08 27.27
N ASP A 339 -9.76 9.50 26.01
CA ASP A 339 -10.86 9.15 25.11
C ASP A 339 -10.31 8.35 23.91
N GLU A 340 -11.14 8.10 22.90
CA GLU A 340 -10.80 7.34 21.70
C GLU A 340 -9.66 7.94 20.87
N ALA A 341 -9.35 9.23 21.04
CA ALA A 341 -8.26 9.87 20.31
C ALA A 341 -6.87 9.31 20.70
N ILE A 342 -6.79 8.55 21.80
CA ILE A 342 -5.57 7.84 22.21
C ILE A 342 -5.08 6.86 21.14
N TRP A 343 -5.98 6.16 20.44
CA TRP A 343 -5.65 5.05 19.55
C TRP A 343 -4.90 5.48 18.29
N PRO A 344 -5.35 6.51 17.53
CA PRO A 344 -4.57 7.00 16.40
C PRO A 344 -3.24 7.64 16.86
N MET A 345 -3.19 8.31 18.02
CA MET A 345 -1.91 8.82 18.55
C MET A 345 -0.92 7.70 18.88
N LEU A 346 -1.40 6.61 19.49
CA LEU A 346 -0.58 5.43 19.77
C LEU A 346 -0.11 4.77 18.49
N GLY A 347 -0.96 4.64 17.47
CA GLY A 347 -0.60 4.05 16.19
C GLY A 347 0.51 4.85 15.52
N TRP A 348 0.34 6.18 15.47
CA TRP A 348 1.34 7.11 14.93
C TRP A 348 2.69 7.05 15.67
N LEU A 349 2.68 7.01 17.00
CA LEU A 349 3.89 6.91 17.81
C LEU A 349 4.56 5.54 17.67
N ALA A 350 3.78 4.47 17.69
CA ALA A 350 4.27 3.11 17.50
C ALA A 350 4.90 2.94 16.12
N GLY A 351 4.31 3.54 15.08
CA GLY A 351 4.85 3.46 13.73
C GLY A 351 6.17 4.21 13.59
N GLN A 352 6.29 5.42 14.15
CA GLN A 352 7.58 6.12 14.24
C GLN A 352 8.63 5.35 15.06
N ALA A 353 8.21 4.68 16.14
CA ALA A 353 9.08 3.88 16.98
C ALA A 353 9.49 2.56 16.32
N ALA A 354 8.75 2.08 15.32
CA ALA A 354 9.00 0.83 14.61
C ALA A 354 8.73 0.99 13.10
N PRO A 355 9.52 1.81 12.40
CA PRO A 355 9.24 2.18 11.01
C PRO A 355 9.41 1.03 10.01
N ASP A 356 10.16 -0.01 10.39
CA ASP A 356 10.66 -1.07 9.52
C ASP A 356 10.46 -2.50 10.08
N ARG A 357 9.79 -2.65 11.23
CA ARG A 357 9.70 -3.93 11.94
C ARG A 357 8.42 -4.07 12.76
N ILE A 358 7.97 -5.30 12.97
CA ILE A 358 6.75 -5.60 13.74
C ILE A 358 7.00 -5.36 15.24
N PRO A 359 6.25 -4.45 15.90
CA PRO A 359 6.33 -4.25 17.33
C PRO A 359 5.32 -5.12 18.11
N LEU A 360 5.63 -5.40 19.37
CA LEU A 360 4.68 -5.82 20.41
C LEU A 360 4.44 -4.64 21.36
N LEU A 361 3.20 -4.12 21.38
CA LEU A 361 2.75 -3.10 22.32
C LEU A 361 2.33 -3.76 23.63
N ARG A 362 2.88 -3.31 24.75
CA ARG A 362 2.49 -3.72 26.11
C ARG A 362 1.94 -2.55 26.91
N GLY A 363 1.24 -2.82 28.01
CA GLY A 363 0.61 -1.79 28.84
C GLY A 363 -0.77 -1.34 28.36
N LEU A 364 -1.36 -2.09 27.42
CA LEU A 364 -2.70 -1.88 26.85
C LEU A 364 -3.67 -3.01 27.22
N GLU A 365 -3.22 -4.01 28.00
CA GLU A 365 -3.94 -5.26 28.30
C GLU A 365 -5.29 -5.01 29.00
N THR A 366 -5.39 -3.93 29.77
CA THR A 366 -6.61 -3.55 30.50
C THR A 366 -7.42 -2.46 29.81
N ALA A 367 -6.98 -1.97 28.63
CA ALA A 367 -7.61 -0.86 27.93
C ALA A 367 -8.89 -1.26 27.18
N ALA A 368 -9.09 -2.56 26.92
CA ALA A 368 -10.26 -3.15 26.26
C ALA A 368 -10.70 -2.41 24.98
N PRO A 369 -9.82 -2.24 23.97
CA PRO A 369 -10.17 -1.58 22.72
C PRO A 369 -11.29 -2.31 21.97
N ASN A 370 -12.18 -1.54 21.36
CA ASN A 370 -13.15 -2.07 20.39
C ASN A 370 -12.55 -2.14 18.96
N GLU A 371 -13.36 -2.56 17.98
CA GLU A 371 -12.93 -2.69 16.59
C GLU A 371 -12.53 -1.34 15.95
N ASP A 372 -13.23 -0.25 16.25
CA ASP A 372 -12.93 1.08 15.73
C ASP A 372 -11.67 1.67 16.36
N ASP A 373 -11.42 1.37 17.64
CA ASP A 373 -10.16 1.70 18.33
C ASP A 373 -8.95 1.03 17.64
N LEU A 374 -9.06 -0.28 17.39
CA LEU A 374 -8.01 -1.05 16.71
C LEU A 374 -7.85 -0.62 15.25
N LYS A 375 -8.95 -0.28 14.57
CA LYS A 375 -8.92 0.31 13.24
C LYS A 375 -8.12 1.62 13.22
N ALA A 376 -8.41 2.54 14.14
CA ALA A 376 -7.70 3.81 14.23
C ALA A 376 -6.21 3.62 14.55
N LEU A 377 -5.89 2.68 15.45
CA LEU A 377 -4.52 2.28 15.77
C LEU A 377 -3.77 1.77 14.53
N CYS A 378 -4.37 0.83 13.78
CA CYS A 378 -3.77 0.23 12.59
C CYS A 378 -3.55 1.26 11.47
N ALA A 379 -4.53 2.12 11.23
CA ALA A 379 -4.46 3.16 10.20
C ALA A 379 -3.33 4.17 10.46
N ALA A 380 -3.25 4.68 11.70
CA ALA A 380 -2.21 5.62 12.07
C ALA A 380 -0.81 4.97 12.09
N PHE A 381 -0.71 3.70 12.49
CA PHE A 381 0.53 2.92 12.41
C PHE A 381 1.03 2.81 10.97
N GLY A 382 0.16 2.45 10.02
CA GLY A 382 0.48 2.34 8.60
C GLY A 382 0.89 3.65 7.93
N THR A 383 0.62 4.80 8.57
CA THR A 383 1.06 6.11 8.07
C THR A 383 2.54 6.37 8.34
N THR A 384 3.10 5.79 9.40
CA THR A 384 4.48 6.05 9.86
C THR A 384 5.38 4.83 9.89
N SER A 385 4.84 3.65 9.57
CA SER A 385 5.58 2.39 9.49
C SER A 385 5.29 1.64 8.19
N ALA A 386 6.32 0.98 7.67
CA ALA A 386 6.23 0.02 6.59
C ALA A 386 5.92 -1.41 7.07
N ALA A 387 5.89 -1.65 8.39
CA ALA A 387 5.59 -2.98 8.92
C ALA A 387 4.12 -3.36 8.60
N PRO A 388 3.86 -4.60 8.13
CA PRO A 388 2.53 -5.01 7.68
C PRO A 388 1.59 -5.38 8.83
N MET A 389 2.06 -5.32 10.09
CA MET A 389 1.28 -5.64 11.28
C MET A 389 1.95 -5.12 12.56
N LEU A 390 1.18 -5.08 13.64
CA LEU A 390 1.64 -4.91 15.02
C LEU A 390 0.93 -5.91 15.93
N HIS A 391 1.52 -6.21 17.09
CA HIS A 391 0.85 -6.98 18.14
C HIS A 391 0.49 -6.07 19.31
N VAL A 392 -0.65 -6.32 19.94
CA VAL A 392 -1.08 -5.70 21.20
C VAL A 392 -1.26 -6.80 22.23
N ALA A 393 -0.41 -6.79 23.26
CA ALA A 393 -0.41 -7.79 24.33
C ALA A 393 -1.81 -7.97 24.93
N GLY A 394 -2.25 -9.24 25.06
CA GLY A 394 -3.56 -9.60 25.60
C GLY A 394 -4.77 -9.23 24.72
N VAL A 395 -4.57 -8.64 23.54
CA VAL A 395 -5.65 -8.16 22.66
C VAL A 395 -5.61 -8.86 21.30
N THR A 396 -4.49 -8.79 20.57
CA THR A 396 -4.40 -9.37 19.22
C THR A 396 -4.11 -10.87 19.24
N PRO A 397 -4.59 -11.67 18.27
CA PRO A 397 -4.60 -13.14 18.34
C PRO A 397 -3.22 -13.83 18.48
N GLU A 398 -2.15 -13.14 18.11
CA GLU A 398 -0.77 -13.66 18.07
C GLU A 398 0.16 -12.90 19.02
N ALA A 399 -0.37 -12.12 19.95
CA ALA A 399 0.43 -11.28 20.85
C ALA A 399 1.31 -12.07 21.83
N ASP A 400 1.02 -13.36 22.03
CA ASP A 400 1.79 -14.26 22.89
C ASP A 400 3.07 -14.79 22.21
N LEU A 401 3.31 -14.46 20.94
CA LEU A 401 4.56 -14.79 20.27
C LEU A 401 5.73 -14.12 21.00
N PRO A 402 6.74 -14.89 21.45
CA PRO A 402 7.89 -14.30 22.13
C PRO A 402 8.65 -13.40 21.14
N PRO A 403 9.03 -12.17 21.52
CA PRO A 403 9.91 -11.36 20.70
C PRO A 403 11.22 -12.11 20.38
N VAL A 404 11.81 -11.80 19.22
CA VAL A 404 13.14 -12.35 18.88
C VAL A 404 14.18 -11.95 19.93
N ALA A 405 15.26 -12.74 20.06
CA ALA A 405 16.28 -12.52 21.09
C ALA A 405 16.94 -11.13 21.02
N GLU A 406 17.05 -10.58 19.81
CA GLU A 406 17.64 -9.27 19.53
C GLU A 406 16.63 -8.11 19.60
N ALA A 407 15.38 -8.37 20.00
CA ALA A 407 14.36 -7.34 20.10
C ALA A 407 14.75 -6.28 21.15
N ASP A 408 14.79 -5.02 20.73
CA ASP A 408 14.98 -3.89 21.62
C ASP A 408 13.66 -3.41 22.21
N THR A 409 13.74 -2.59 23.26
CA THR A 409 12.58 -2.05 23.96
C THR A 409 12.59 -0.53 23.93
N LEU A 410 11.48 0.05 23.49
CA LEU A 410 11.19 1.48 23.55
C LEU A 410 10.00 1.74 24.47
N ARG A 411 9.77 3.01 24.81
CA ARG A 411 8.66 3.43 25.67
C ARG A 411 7.86 4.54 25.00
N ILE A 412 6.54 4.45 25.13
CA ILE A 412 5.63 5.55 24.83
C ILE A 412 5.05 6.04 26.16
N THR A 413 5.29 7.31 26.48
CA THR A 413 4.87 7.92 27.74
C THR A 413 3.67 8.86 27.56
N PRO A 414 2.99 9.27 28.65
CA PRO A 414 1.98 10.32 28.58
C PRO A 414 2.50 11.64 28.01
N GLU A 415 3.80 11.93 28.13
CA GLU A 415 4.37 13.16 27.56
C GLU A 415 4.51 13.07 26.02
N ASP A 416 4.83 11.88 25.49
CA ASP A 416 4.84 11.65 24.05
C ASP A 416 3.45 11.85 23.44
N LEU A 417 2.43 11.36 24.14
CA LEU A 417 1.02 11.54 23.75
C LEU A 417 0.63 13.03 23.78
N ARG A 418 0.99 13.78 24.83
CA ARG A 418 0.75 15.24 24.88
C ARG A 418 1.46 15.98 23.76
N ARG A 419 2.70 15.58 23.43
CA ARG A 419 3.47 16.18 22.35
C ARG A 419 2.78 15.97 21.01
N VAL A 420 2.35 14.74 20.71
CA VAL A 420 1.63 14.44 19.46
C VAL A 420 0.28 15.14 19.41
N TRP A 421 -0.47 15.18 20.52
CA TRP A 421 -1.71 15.94 20.60
C TRP A 421 -1.52 17.42 20.23
N ARG A 422 -0.52 18.08 20.82
CA ARG A 422 -0.19 19.48 20.47
C ARG A 422 0.23 19.63 19.02
N GLN A 423 0.98 18.68 18.47
CA GLN A 423 1.41 18.69 17.08
C GLN A 423 0.22 18.60 16.12
N PHE A 424 -0.73 17.70 16.35
CA PHE A 424 -1.92 17.55 15.52
C PHE A 424 -2.88 18.75 15.61
N ASN A 425 -2.79 19.51 16.69
CA ASN A 425 -3.65 20.68 16.95
C ASN A 425 -2.90 22.02 16.82
N ALA A 426 -1.84 22.09 16.01
CA ALA A 426 -1.03 23.30 15.83
C ALA A 426 -1.65 24.34 14.86
N GLY A 427 -2.83 24.04 14.29
CA GLY A 427 -3.51 24.89 13.32
C GLY A 427 -4.21 26.12 13.92
N PRO A 428 -4.77 27.00 13.07
CA PRO A 428 -5.59 28.12 13.52
C PRO A 428 -6.86 27.63 14.23
N ALA A 429 -7.46 28.50 15.06
CA ALA A 429 -8.70 28.17 15.76
C ALA A 429 -9.92 28.05 14.83
N GLN A 430 -9.89 28.71 13.66
CA GLN A 430 -10.92 28.60 12.64
C GLN A 430 -10.80 27.26 11.91
N VAL A 431 -11.92 26.55 11.79
CA VAL A 431 -12.02 25.26 11.09
C VAL A 431 -13.02 25.41 9.95
N ASP A 432 -12.53 25.32 8.71
CA ASP A 432 -13.38 25.45 7.50
C ASP A 432 -13.98 24.10 7.06
N LEU A 433 -13.36 22.97 7.46
CA LEU A 433 -13.81 21.62 7.12
C LEU A 433 -13.50 20.64 8.25
N VAL A 434 -14.48 19.80 8.60
CA VAL A 434 -14.31 18.59 9.40
C VAL A 434 -14.64 17.39 8.53
N ALA A 435 -13.67 16.51 8.29
CA ALA A 435 -13.85 15.31 7.49
C ALA A 435 -13.66 14.05 8.36
N PHE A 436 -14.68 13.20 8.37
CA PHE A 436 -14.71 11.91 9.05
C PHE A 436 -14.63 10.78 8.03
N GLY A 437 -13.96 9.68 8.37
CA GLY A 437 -13.95 8.47 7.54
C GLY A 437 -12.64 8.19 6.79
N SER A 438 -11.48 8.39 7.43
CA SER A 438 -10.18 7.90 6.95
C SER A 438 -9.45 7.08 8.03
N PRO A 439 -9.70 5.75 8.16
CA PRO A 439 -10.48 4.89 7.25
C PRO A 439 -12.00 5.11 7.32
N HIS A 440 -12.73 4.60 6.33
CA HIS A 440 -14.19 4.75 6.25
C HIS A 440 -14.89 4.45 7.58
N PHE A 441 -15.84 5.32 7.91
CA PHE A 441 -16.53 5.29 9.19
C PHE A 441 -17.38 4.03 9.32
N SER A 442 -17.42 3.48 10.53
CA SER A 442 -18.31 2.39 10.92
C SER A 442 -19.71 2.94 11.24
N LEU A 443 -20.70 2.05 11.30
CA LEU A 443 -22.04 2.40 11.77
C LEU A 443 -22.02 2.89 13.23
N ALA A 444 -21.12 2.33 14.06
CA ALA A 444 -20.99 2.73 15.46
C ALA A 444 -20.44 4.15 15.58
N GLU A 445 -19.44 4.52 14.78
CA GLU A 445 -18.91 5.88 14.71
C GLU A 445 -19.95 6.88 14.19
N CYS A 446 -20.76 6.52 13.19
CA CYS A 446 -21.88 7.37 12.75
C CYS A 446 -22.85 7.68 13.90
N ARG A 447 -23.21 6.67 14.68
CA ARG A 447 -24.10 6.83 15.84
C ARG A 447 -23.44 7.63 16.96
N ALA A 448 -22.14 7.45 17.17
CA ALA A 448 -21.37 8.24 18.13
C ALA A 448 -21.32 9.72 17.74
N LEU A 449 -21.12 10.02 16.45
CA LEU A 449 -21.15 11.39 15.93
C LEU A 449 -22.52 12.04 16.11
N ASP A 450 -23.60 11.33 15.76
CA ASP A 450 -24.98 11.78 15.95
C ASP A 450 -25.26 12.08 17.44
N ALA A 451 -24.84 11.17 18.34
CA ALA A 451 -24.95 11.37 19.78
C ALA A 451 -24.14 12.58 20.28
N ALA A 452 -22.92 12.79 19.77
CA ALA A 452 -22.07 13.91 20.13
C ALA A 452 -22.62 15.27 19.67
N LEU A 453 -23.30 15.29 18.51
CA LEU A 453 -24.02 16.48 18.05
C LEU A 453 -25.20 16.80 18.98
N ALA A 454 -25.88 15.78 19.52
CA ALA A 454 -26.98 15.93 20.48
C ALA A 454 -28.09 16.88 19.96
N GLY A 455 -28.40 16.78 18.66
CA GLY A 455 -29.39 17.62 17.98
C GLY A 455 -28.90 19.04 17.61
N ARG A 456 -27.64 19.37 17.89
CA ARG A 456 -27.01 20.61 17.42
C ARG A 456 -26.71 20.51 15.92
N LYS A 457 -26.62 21.68 15.28
CA LYS A 457 -26.18 21.81 13.89
C LYS A 457 -24.72 22.22 13.84
N ARG A 458 -24.06 21.91 12.73
CA ARG A 458 -22.73 22.43 12.41
C ARG A 458 -22.74 23.96 12.37
N ASP A 459 -21.56 24.53 12.55
CA ASP A 459 -21.35 25.95 12.27
C ASP A 459 -21.58 26.23 10.77
N PRO A 460 -22.28 27.32 10.38
CA PRO A 460 -22.53 27.65 8.98
C PRO A 460 -21.25 27.78 8.13
N ASP A 461 -20.15 28.24 8.73
CA ASP A 461 -18.88 28.50 8.06
C ASP A 461 -17.95 27.28 8.04
N THR A 462 -18.32 26.18 8.71
CA THR A 462 -17.58 24.92 8.69
C THR A 462 -18.32 23.89 7.83
N ALA A 463 -17.69 23.36 6.79
CA ALA A 463 -18.19 22.18 6.10
C ALA A 463 -17.98 20.91 6.94
N VAL A 464 -18.90 19.95 6.88
CA VAL A 464 -18.75 18.64 7.52
C VAL A 464 -18.97 17.57 6.46
N ILE A 465 -18.11 16.55 6.43
CA ILE A 465 -18.19 15.42 5.50
C ILE A 465 -18.01 14.15 6.31
N VAL A 466 -18.91 13.16 6.12
CA VAL A 466 -18.77 11.81 6.66
C VAL A 466 -18.66 10.81 5.51
N THR A 467 -17.53 10.13 5.38
CA THR A 467 -17.29 9.13 4.32
C THR A 467 -17.47 7.70 4.83
N LEU A 468 -18.32 6.95 4.15
CA LEU A 468 -18.78 5.60 4.54
C LEU A 468 -18.72 4.65 3.35
N GLY A 469 -18.50 3.36 3.61
CA GLY A 469 -18.76 2.32 2.62
C GLY A 469 -20.26 2.17 2.32
N HIS A 470 -20.60 1.65 1.14
CA HIS A 470 -22.01 1.50 0.71
C HIS A 470 -22.87 0.68 1.68
N ASP A 471 -22.34 -0.42 2.21
CA ASP A 471 -23.07 -1.28 3.15
C ASP A 471 -23.34 -0.55 4.49
N THR A 472 -22.35 0.20 4.99
CA THR A 472 -22.50 1.03 6.19
C THR A 472 -23.50 2.18 5.97
N LEU A 473 -23.43 2.85 4.81
CA LEU A 473 -24.38 3.90 4.46
C LEU A 473 -25.82 3.38 4.39
N ALA A 474 -26.03 2.19 3.82
CA ALA A 474 -27.34 1.56 3.80
C ALA A 474 -27.84 1.28 5.22
N ALA A 475 -27.02 0.66 6.07
CA ALA A 475 -27.39 0.37 7.46
C ALA A 475 -27.69 1.64 8.28
N ALA A 476 -26.93 2.72 8.06
CA ALA A 476 -27.12 4.01 8.73
C ALA A 476 -28.34 4.79 8.20
N ARG A 477 -28.80 4.51 6.97
CA ARG A 477 -30.08 5.02 6.46
C ARG A 477 -31.25 4.29 7.09
N ASP A 478 -31.15 2.97 7.20
CA ASP A 478 -32.21 2.12 7.73
C ASP A 478 -32.57 2.44 9.19
N ASP A 479 -31.60 2.86 10.01
CA ASP A 479 -31.83 3.30 11.41
C ASP A 479 -32.02 4.82 11.58
N GLY A 480 -32.07 5.54 10.46
CA GLY A 480 -32.28 6.99 10.40
C GLY A 480 -31.09 7.85 10.86
N THR A 481 -29.92 7.27 11.13
CA THR A 481 -28.72 8.03 11.53
C THR A 481 -28.30 9.02 10.45
N VAL A 482 -28.33 8.62 9.18
CA VAL A 482 -27.98 9.51 8.05
C VAL A 482 -28.89 10.74 8.02
N ALA A 483 -30.20 10.56 8.15
CA ALA A 483 -31.15 11.67 8.12
C ALA A 483 -30.90 12.69 9.25
N ARG A 484 -30.45 12.22 10.43
CA ARG A 484 -30.13 13.10 11.56
C ARG A 484 -28.81 13.85 11.35
N LEU A 485 -27.79 13.19 10.81
CA LEU A 485 -26.52 13.83 10.44
C LEU A 485 -26.71 14.88 9.33
N GLU A 486 -27.48 14.56 8.28
CA GLU A 486 -27.82 15.51 7.21
C GLU A 486 -28.60 16.71 7.76
N ALA A 487 -29.55 16.50 8.70
CA ALA A 487 -30.29 17.59 9.35
C ALA A 487 -29.41 18.49 10.24
N ALA A 488 -28.32 17.93 10.78
CA ALA A 488 -27.28 18.67 11.48
C ALA A 488 -26.31 19.39 10.53
N GLY A 489 -26.39 19.12 9.23
CA GLY A 489 -25.60 19.76 8.16
C GLY A 489 -24.32 19.03 7.79
N GLY A 490 -24.13 17.79 8.24
CA GLY A 490 -22.99 16.93 7.88
C GLY A 490 -23.29 15.89 6.83
#